data_AF-A0A934AQV1-F1
#
_entry.id   AF-A0A934AQV1-F1
#
_cell.length_a   1.000
_cell.length_b   1.000
_cell.length_c   1.000
_cell.angle_alpha   90.00
_cell.angle_beta   90.00
_cell.angle_gamma   90.00
#
_symmetry.space_group_name_H-M   'P 1'
#
loop_
_entity.id
_entity.type
_entity.pdbx_description
1 polymer ?
#
loop_
_entity_poly.entity_id
_entity_poly.type
_entity_poly.pdbx_seq_one_letter_code
_entity_poly.pdbx_strand_id
1 'polypeptide(L)'
;MDTSRSEVQQFLTDVSATHDRAGYREAEESAKRFLSGVEKFKQMYRQENDAHSLKQIESIEADFNKFYASGKVMAEAYIIKGMDAGNLLMKGSDTAAGFDKDSETIAMELAKFREHQVAEANRITSGTLNDANSTMIEMVWGGLAAALLATIFGVWIVRGIQRQLGGEPAYAAEVMSRIANGDLTVEVQTRDNDSSSLLFTVKDMVNKLTGIVTGVRGFTESITTASHEIAQGNADLSQRTEEQASSLEETASSMEELTSTVRQNAENARQANQLAASASDIAVKGGQVVGDVVHTMASISDSSRKIVDIISVIEGIAFQTNILALNAAVEAARAGEQGRGFAVVAGEVRNLAQRSAAAAKEIKALIGDSVSKVDVGSKQVDQAGATMSEIVQAVKRVTDIMSEIAAASNEQGEGIEQVNQAIIQMDEVTQQNAALVEEAAAAAEAMREQAKALYEAVGVFKVVGGKEAVLRFAAKMAAQPAASHAIAHHNRITAAPSRSARKLAKAKEEDDGEWKEF
;
A
#
# COMPACT_ATOMS: atom_id res chain seq x y z
N MET A 1 65.69 -74.12 -67.44
CA MET A 1 67.04 -74.63 -67.13
C MET A 1 67.12 -76.11 -67.42
N ASP A 2 66.39 -76.97 -66.69
CA ASP A 2 66.45 -78.43 -66.91
C ASP A 2 66.13 -78.85 -68.36
N THR A 3 65.03 -78.33 -68.93
CA THR A 3 64.67 -78.54 -70.35
C THR A 3 65.75 -78.06 -71.32
N SER A 4 66.39 -76.92 -71.02
CA SER A 4 67.43 -76.36 -71.88
C SER A 4 68.71 -77.19 -71.84
N ARG A 5 69.06 -77.77 -70.70
CA ARG A 5 70.21 -78.67 -70.57
C ARG A 5 69.96 -80.01 -71.27
N SER A 6 68.76 -80.58 -71.16
CA SER A 6 68.40 -81.81 -71.89
C SER A 6 68.41 -81.59 -73.40
N GLU A 7 67.91 -80.45 -73.87
CA GLU A 7 67.98 -80.05 -75.28
C GLU A 7 69.44 -79.95 -75.76
N VAL A 8 70.34 -79.33 -74.99
CA VAL A 8 71.78 -79.25 -75.32
C VAL A 8 72.42 -80.63 -75.42
N GLN A 9 72.11 -81.54 -74.50
CA GLN A 9 72.61 -82.92 -74.55
C GLN A 9 72.11 -83.63 -75.82
N GLN A 10 70.81 -83.52 -76.10
CA GLN A 10 70.19 -84.17 -77.25
C GLN A 10 70.78 -83.64 -78.55
N PHE A 11 70.83 -82.32 -78.73
CA PHE A 11 71.34 -81.72 -79.96
C PHE A 11 72.83 -81.99 -80.20
N LEU A 12 73.67 -81.94 -79.17
CA LEU A 12 75.09 -82.29 -79.32
C LEU A 12 75.30 -83.78 -79.63
N THR A 13 74.45 -84.65 -79.10
CA THR A 13 74.46 -86.08 -79.43
C THR A 13 73.96 -86.32 -80.86
N ASP A 14 72.89 -85.66 -81.28
CA ASP A 14 72.32 -85.79 -82.63
C ASP A 14 73.28 -85.28 -83.72
N VAL A 15 74.13 -84.30 -83.42
CA VAL A 15 75.21 -83.85 -84.31
C VAL A 15 76.19 -84.99 -84.62
N SER A 16 76.48 -85.87 -83.65
CA SER A 16 77.35 -87.03 -83.87
C SER A 16 76.72 -88.08 -84.79
N ALA A 17 75.39 -88.14 -84.87
CA ALA A 17 74.65 -89.08 -85.72
C ALA A 17 74.37 -88.52 -87.13
N THR A 18 73.96 -87.25 -87.21
CA THR A 18 73.42 -86.63 -88.43
C THR A 18 74.45 -85.79 -89.19
N HIS A 19 75.52 -85.33 -88.53
CA HIS A 19 76.54 -84.44 -89.09
C HIS A 19 75.99 -83.09 -89.57
N ASP A 20 74.76 -82.74 -89.20
CA ASP A 20 74.11 -81.50 -89.59
C ASP A 20 74.59 -80.33 -88.72
N ARG A 21 74.98 -79.22 -89.37
CA ARG A 21 75.32 -77.96 -88.71
C ARG A 21 74.11 -77.26 -88.10
N ALA A 22 72.88 -77.66 -88.44
CA ALA A 22 71.67 -77.14 -87.81
C ALA A 22 71.58 -77.55 -86.33
N GLY A 23 71.76 -78.84 -86.01
CA GLY A 23 71.71 -79.35 -84.62
C GLY A 23 72.75 -78.69 -83.70
N TYR A 24 73.93 -78.37 -84.22
CA TYR A 24 74.94 -77.64 -83.45
C TYR A 24 74.51 -76.20 -83.11
N ARG A 25 73.83 -75.51 -84.03
CA ARG A 25 73.28 -74.17 -83.77
C ARG A 25 72.13 -74.23 -82.76
N GLU A 26 71.28 -75.25 -82.83
CA GLU A 26 70.20 -75.47 -81.86
C GLU A 26 70.74 -75.75 -80.46
N ALA A 27 71.83 -76.53 -80.35
CA ALA A 27 72.56 -76.71 -79.09
C ALA A 27 73.10 -75.39 -78.53
N GLU A 28 73.64 -74.50 -79.36
CA GLU A 28 74.13 -73.18 -78.93
C GLU A 28 72.99 -72.28 -78.43
N GLU A 29 71.83 -72.29 -79.10
CA GLU A 29 70.66 -71.55 -78.66
C GLU A 29 70.09 -72.08 -77.34
N SER A 30 70.00 -73.42 -77.18
CA SER A 30 69.57 -74.02 -75.92
C SER A 30 70.57 -73.77 -74.77
N ALA A 31 71.87 -73.71 -75.06
CA ALA A 31 72.89 -73.33 -74.07
C ALA A 31 72.75 -71.86 -73.66
N LYS A 32 72.49 -70.94 -74.59
CA LYS A 32 72.18 -69.54 -74.27
C LYS A 32 70.92 -69.40 -73.40
N ARG A 33 69.87 -70.19 -73.71
CA ARG A 33 68.65 -70.25 -72.87
C ARG A 33 68.95 -70.77 -71.46
N PHE A 34 69.82 -71.76 -71.33
CA PHE A 34 70.26 -72.26 -70.03
C PHE A 34 70.97 -71.17 -69.22
N LEU A 35 72.02 -70.57 -69.79
CA LEU A 35 72.83 -69.53 -69.13
C LEU A 35 72.02 -68.27 -68.82
N SER A 36 71.08 -67.88 -69.68
CA SER A 36 70.14 -66.79 -69.37
C SER A 36 69.25 -67.13 -68.17
N GLY A 37 68.85 -68.39 -68.02
CA GLY A 37 68.17 -68.88 -66.82
C GLY A 37 69.03 -68.78 -65.56
N VAL A 38 70.31 -69.21 -65.64
CA VAL A 38 71.28 -69.07 -64.54
C VAL A 38 71.37 -67.61 -64.09
N GLU A 39 71.56 -66.68 -65.03
CA GLU A 39 71.81 -65.28 -64.69
C GLU A 39 70.59 -64.61 -64.05
N LYS A 40 69.37 -64.99 -64.45
CA LYS A 40 68.15 -64.52 -63.77
C LYS A 40 68.11 -64.96 -62.31
N PHE A 41 68.46 -66.21 -62.00
CA PHE A 41 68.55 -66.69 -60.62
C PHE A 41 69.69 -66.01 -59.85
N LYS A 42 70.85 -65.78 -60.48
CA LYS A 42 71.93 -65.00 -59.86
C LYS A 42 71.51 -63.58 -59.50
N GLN A 43 70.79 -62.89 -60.39
CA GLN A 43 70.28 -61.56 -60.11
C GLN A 43 69.28 -61.56 -58.95
N MET A 44 68.37 -62.53 -58.90
CA MET A 44 67.41 -62.71 -57.81
C MET A 44 68.13 -62.91 -56.47
N TYR A 45 69.07 -63.86 -56.39
CA TYR A 45 69.80 -64.12 -55.15
C TYR A 45 70.75 -62.98 -54.73
N ARG A 46 71.29 -62.21 -55.67
CA ARG A 46 72.05 -60.99 -55.35
C ARG A 46 71.15 -59.91 -54.73
N GLN A 47 69.91 -59.77 -55.19
CA GLN A 47 68.96 -58.83 -54.63
C GLN A 47 68.49 -59.25 -53.23
N GLU A 48 68.30 -60.55 -53.02
CA GLU A 48 67.91 -61.14 -51.74
C GLU A 48 69.09 -61.32 -50.76
N ASN A 49 70.32 -61.04 -51.22
CA ASN A 49 71.57 -61.19 -50.49
C ASN A 49 71.81 -62.64 -50.00
N ASP A 50 71.28 -63.63 -50.72
CA ASP A 50 71.40 -65.05 -50.41
C ASP A 50 72.72 -65.62 -50.99
N ALA A 51 73.77 -65.50 -50.18
CA ALA A 51 75.11 -65.96 -50.54
C ALA A 51 75.19 -67.49 -50.75
N HIS A 52 74.30 -68.28 -50.16
CA HIS A 52 74.33 -69.74 -50.28
C HIS A 52 73.76 -70.18 -51.63
N SER A 53 72.55 -69.70 -51.96
CA SER A 53 71.89 -70.03 -53.23
C SER A 53 72.61 -69.42 -54.43
N LEU A 54 73.26 -68.26 -54.24
CA LEU A 54 74.15 -67.68 -55.25
C LEU A 54 75.35 -68.58 -55.56
N LYS A 55 76.00 -69.16 -54.54
CA LYS A 55 77.09 -70.13 -54.76
C LYS A 55 76.61 -71.40 -55.44
N GLN A 56 75.42 -71.88 -55.09
CA GLN A 56 74.86 -73.09 -55.68
C GLN A 56 74.56 -72.92 -57.18
N ILE A 57 73.97 -71.78 -57.57
CA ILE A 57 73.70 -71.50 -58.99
C ILE A 57 74.98 -71.21 -59.79
N GLU A 58 76.02 -70.68 -59.14
CA GLU A 58 77.38 -70.54 -59.72
C GLU A 58 78.04 -71.89 -59.99
N SER A 59 77.88 -72.86 -59.08
CA SER A 59 78.33 -74.25 -59.27
C SER A 59 77.68 -74.88 -60.50
N ILE A 60 76.35 -74.75 -60.61
CA ILE A 60 75.57 -75.28 -61.74
C ILE A 60 76.02 -74.67 -63.07
N GLU A 61 76.35 -73.38 -63.08
CA GLU A 61 76.88 -72.72 -64.28
C GLU A 61 78.26 -73.26 -64.67
N ALA A 62 79.15 -73.43 -63.69
CA ALA A 62 80.50 -73.94 -63.93
C ALA A 62 80.45 -75.37 -64.48
N ASP A 63 79.63 -76.22 -63.87
CA ASP A 63 79.43 -77.60 -64.32
C ASP A 63 78.80 -77.62 -65.72
N PHE A 64 77.78 -76.79 -65.97
CA PHE A 64 77.17 -76.66 -67.30
C PHE A 64 78.15 -76.22 -68.38
N ASN A 65 78.99 -75.23 -68.10
CA ASN A 65 80.00 -74.78 -69.05
C ASN A 65 81.01 -75.87 -69.37
N LYS A 66 81.37 -76.69 -68.38
CA LYS A 66 82.27 -77.83 -68.56
C LYS A 66 81.63 -78.92 -69.44
N PHE A 67 80.40 -79.31 -69.14
CA PHE A 67 79.60 -80.23 -69.97
C PHE A 67 79.45 -79.73 -71.41
N TYR A 68 79.09 -78.45 -71.57
CA TYR A 68 78.89 -77.85 -72.88
C TYR A 68 80.20 -77.81 -73.69
N ALA A 69 81.32 -77.47 -73.04
CA ALA A 69 82.63 -77.49 -73.68
C ALA A 69 83.03 -78.90 -74.14
N SER A 70 82.84 -79.92 -73.29
CA SER A 70 83.10 -81.32 -73.63
C SER A 70 82.28 -81.76 -74.85
N GLY A 71 80.98 -81.44 -74.87
CA GLY A 71 80.10 -81.78 -75.99
C GLY A 71 80.42 -80.99 -77.26
N LYS A 72 80.82 -79.73 -77.14
CA LYS A 72 81.23 -78.88 -78.26
C LYS A 72 82.46 -79.43 -78.98
N VAL A 73 83.48 -79.87 -78.22
CA VAL A 73 84.69 -80.48 -78.79
C VAL A 73 84.36 -81.76 -79.57
N MET A 74 83.44 -82.59 -79.04
CA MET A 74 82.99 -83.79 -79.74
C MET A 74 82.21 -83.45 -81.01
N ALA A 75 81.23 -82.56 -80.91
CA ALA A 75 80.41 -82.14 -82.05
C ALA A 75 81.25 -81.49 -83.17
N GLU A 76 82.23 -80.66 -82.82
CA GLU A 76 83.16 -80.05 -83.79
C GLU A 76 84.07 -81.07 -84.48
N ALA A 77 84.49 -82.14 -83.79
CA ALA A 77 85.28 -83.20 -84.41
C ALA A 77 84.49 -83.92 -85.52
N TYR A 78 83.20 -84.18 -85.30
CA TYR A 78 82.29 -84.76 -86.30
C TYR A 78 82.03 -83.81 -87.48
N ILE A 79 81.88 -82.50 -87.22
CA ILE A 79 81.56 -81.50 -88.25
C ILE A 79 82.78 -81.09 -89.10
N ILE A 80 83.97 -80.93 -88.49
CA ILE A 80 85.14 -80.32 -89.13
C ILE A 80 86.11 -81.37 -89.68
N LYS A 81 86.36 -82.46 -88.93
CA LYS A 81 87.43 -83.42 -89.24
C LYS A 81 86.93 -84.73 -89.87
N GLY A 82 85.61 -84.95 -89.91
CA GLY A 82 85.00 -86.13 -90.52
C GLY A 82 84.92 -87.34 -89.57
N MET A 83 84.17 -88.36 -90.02
CA MET A 83 83.66 -89.48 -89.22
C MET A 83 84.74 -90.27 -88.45
N ASP A 84 85.93 -90.44 -89.04
CA ASP A 84 87.03 -91.17 -88.40
C ASP A 84 87.60 -90.43 -87.19
N ALA A 85 87.66 -89.08 -87.23
CA ALA A 85 88.19 -88.27 -86.14
C ALA A 85 87.21 -88.16 -84.96
N GLY A 86 85.91 -88.05 -85.24
CA GLY A 86 84.86 -88.11 -84.23
C GLY A 86 84.81 -89.47 -83.53
N ASN A 87 84.84 -90.57 -84.30
CA ASN A 87 84.83 -91.92 -83.75
C ASN A 87 86.11 -92.28 -82.95
N LEU A 88 87.26 -91.68 -83.28
CA LEU A 88 88.49 -91.82 -82.49
C LEU A 88 88.37 -91.15 -81.11
N LEU A 89 87.70 -89.99 -81.03
CA LEU A 89 87.41 -89.31 -79.76
C LEU A 89 86.31 -90.02 -78.95
N MET A 90 85.41 -90.76 -79.61
CA MET A 90 84.48 -91.68 -78.92
C MET A 90 85.16 -92.96 -78.41
N LYS A 91 86.14 -93.52 -79.14
CA LYS A 91 86.90 -94.72 -78.72
C LYS A 91 88.00 -94.40 -77.70
N GLY A 92 88.53 -93.19 -77.69
CA GLY A 92 89.38 -92.67 -76.61
C GLY A 92 88.54 -92.49 -75.36
N SER A 93 88.79 -93.29 -74.33
CA SER A 93 87.92 -93.49 -73.16
C SER A 93 87.51 -92.22 -72.39
N ASP A 94 88.25 -91.11 -72.53
CA ASP A 94 88.15 -89.99 -71.59
C ASP A 94 87.17 -88.90 -72.04
N THR A 95 86.92 -88.72 -73.34
CA THR A 95 86.07 -87.63 -73.86
C THR A 95 84.57 -87.96 -73.86
N ALA A 96 84.19 -89.13 -74.34
CA ALA A 96 82.78 -89.55 -74.35
C ALA A 96 82.26 -89.87 -72.94
N ALA A 97 83.05 -90.59 -72.13
CA ALA A 97 82.71 -90.85 -70.73
C ALA A 97 82.70 -89.56 -69.90
N GLY A 98 83.55 -88.58 -70.23
CA GLY A 98 83.56 -87.25 -69.61
C GLY A 98 82.26 -86.48 -69.87
N PHE A 99 81.77 -86.49 -71.10
CA PHE A 99 80.52 -85.81 -71.46
C PHE A 99 79.31 -86.40 -70.76
N ASP A 100 79.12 -87.72 -70.80
CA ASP A 100 77.98 -88.36 -70.12
C ASP A 100 78.02 -88.13 -68.60
N LYS A 101 79.21 -88.19 -67.99
CA LYS A 101 79.40 -87.92 -66.57
C LYS A 101 79.14 -86.47 -66.19
N ASP A 102 79.67 -85.51 -66.96
CA ASP A 102 79.42 -84.08 -66.73
C ASP A 102 77.93 -83.78 -66.93
N SER A 103 77.29 -84.45 -67.88
CA SER A 103 75.85 -84.40 -68.13
C SER A 103 75.06 -84.87 -66.90
N GLU A 104 75.33 -86.08 -66.39
CA GLU A 104 74.68 -86.62 -65.18
C GLU A 104 74.91 -85.74 -63.94
N THR A 105 76.10 -85.15 -63.81
CA THR A 105 76.46 -84.27 -62.70
C THR A 105 75.55 -83.04 -62.66
N ILE A 106 75.37 -82.36 -63.79
CA ILE A 106 74.47 -81.20 -63.89
C ILE A 106 73.01 -81.60 -63.67
N ALA A 107 72.59 -82.77 -64.18
CA ALA A 107 71.25 -83.27 -63.96
C ALA A 107 70.94 -83.43 -62.46
N MET A 108 71.90 -84.00 -61.70
CA MET A 108 71.79 -84.13 -60.24
C MET A 108 71.83 -82.78 -59.52
N GLU A 109 72.71 -81.86 -59.91
CA GLU A 109 72.75 -80.53 -59.28
C GLU A 109 71.46 -79.74 -59.54
N LEU A 110 70.93 -79.78 -60.77
CA LEU A 110 69.64 -79.15 -61.11
C LEU A 110 68.46 -79.79 -60.38
N ALA A 111 68.48 -81.11 -60.18
CA ALA A 111 67.44 -81.81 -59.41
C ALA A 111 67.46 -81.37 -57.93
N LYS A 112 68.64 -81.33 -57.29
CA LYS A 112 68.80 -80.83 -55.92
C LYS A 112 68.40 -79.36 -55.78
N PHE A 113 68.79 -78.53 -56.74
CA PHE A 113 68.42 -77.12 -56.77
C PHE A 113 66.90 -76.93 -56.89
N ARG A 114 66.22 -77.74 -57.72
CA ARG A 114 64.75 -77.73 -57.80
C ARG A 114 64.09 -78.13 -56.48
N GLU A 115 64.58 -79.18 -55.84
CA GLU A 115 64.02 -79.69 -54.58
C GLU A 115 64.13 -78.64 -53.45
N HIS A 116 65.27 -77.94 -53.38
CA HIS A 116 65.47 -76.82 -52.45
C HIS A 116 64.46 -75.68 -52.69
N GLN A 117 64.29 -75.26 -53.95
CA GLN A 117 63.37 -74.17 -54.31
C GLN A 117 61.90 -74.49 -53.98
N VAL A 118 61.49 -75.75 -54.14
CA VAL A 118 60.13 -76.18 -53.79
C VAL A 118 59.93 -76.24 -52.28
N ALA A 119 60.94 -76.64 -51.51
CA ALA A 119 60.89 -76.66 -50.06
C ALA A 119 60.78 -75.24 -49.45
N GLU A 120 61.48 -74.27 -50.03
CA GLU A 120 61.46 -72.87 -49.57
C GLU A 120 60.12 -72.18 -49.84
N ALA A 121 59.52 -72.40 -51.02
CA ALA A 121 58.19 -71.88 -51.36
C ALA A 121 57.08 -72.39 -50.42
N ASN A 122 57.17 -73.64 -49.96
CA ASN A 122 56.21 -74.23 -49.02
C ASN A 122 56.34 -73.65 -47.59
N ARG A 123 57.55 -73.26 -47.15
CA ARG A 123 57.77 -72.59 -45.85
C ARG A 123 57.17 -71.19 -45.80
N ILE A 124 57.26 -70.43 -46.91
CA ILE A 124 56.75 -69.05 -46.96
C ILE A 124 55.22 -69.05 -46.96
N THR A 125 54.60 -69.95 -47.72
CA THR A 125 53.12 -70.02 -47.86
C THR A 125 52.40 -70.42 -46.56
N SER A 126 53.04 -71.25 -45.72
CA SER A 126 52.44 -71.70 -44.45
C SER A 126 52.57 -70.68 -43.32
N GLY A 127 53.49 -69.71 -43.40
CA GLY A 127 53.62 -68.62 -42.42
C GLY A 127 52.55 -67.53 -42.58
N THR A 128 52.21 -67.16 -43.83
CA THR A 128 51.34 -66.01 -44.11
C THR A 128 49.85 -66.24 -43.83
N LEU A 129 49.39 -67.49 -43.80
CA LEU A 129 47.97 -67.82 -43.58
C LEU A 129 47.55 -67.75 -42.09
N ASN A 130 48.47 -67.94 -41.15
CA ASN A 130 48.17 -67.86 -39.71
C ASN A 130 48.18 -66.41 -39.19
N ASP A 131 49.04 -65.54 -39.72
CA ASP A 131 49.10 -64.13 -39.31
C ASP A 131 47.93 -63.29 -39.85
N ALA A 132 47.36 -63.64 -41.01
CA ALA A 132 46.21 -62.93 -41.56
C ALA A 132 44.92 -63.12 -40.73
N ASN A 133 44.76 -64.28 -40.07
CA ASN A 133 43.60 -64.56 -39.22
C ASN A 133 43.68 -63.87 -37.85
N SER A 134 44.88 -63.67 -37.28
CA SER A 134 45.05 -62.99 -35.99
C SER A 134 44.83 -61.47 -36.09
N THR A 135 45.37 -60.82 -37.13
CA THR A 135 45.20 -59.36 -37.31
C THR A 135 43.77 -58.96 -37.67
N MET A 136 43.04 -59.82 -38.39
CA MET A 136 41.63 -59.55 -38.74
C MET A 136 40.71 -59.65 -37.51
N ILE A 137 40.98 -60.58 -36.59
CA ILE A 137 40.23 -60.75 -35.34
C ILE A 137 40.49 -59.57 -34.39
N GLU A 138 41.73 -59.07 -34.29
CA GLU A 138 42.07 -57.91 -33.44
C GLU A 138 41.38 -56.61 -33.89
N MET A 139 41.27 -56.35 -35.21
CA MET A 139 40.55 -55.16 -35.72
C MET A 139 39.05 -55.23 -35.46
N VAL A 140 38.43 -56.41 -35.60
CA VAL A 140 36.98 -56.59 -35.34
C VAL A 140 36.67 -56.41 -33.85
N TRP A 141 37.48 -57.00 -32.96
CA TRP A 141 37.32 -56.81 -31.51
C TRP A 141 37.63 -55.38 -31.06
N GLY A 142 38.62 -54.72 -31.67
CA GLY A 142 38.91 -53.30 -31.41
C GLY A 142 37.75 -52.37 -31.80
N GLY A 143 37.13 -52.60 -32.96
CA GLY A 143 35.94 -51.87 -33.41
C GLY A 143 34.72 -52.11 -32.53
N LEU A 144 34.47 -53.37 -32.14
CA LEU A 144 33.40 -53.74 -31.22
C LEU A 144 33.61 -53.12 -29.83
N ALA A 145 34.84 -53.14 -29.30
CA ALA A 145 35.17 -52.53 -28.02
C ALA A 145 34.95 -51.00 -28.04
N ALA A 146 35.35 -50.32 -29.13
CA ALA A 146 35.11 -48.89 -29.30
C ALA A 146 33.61 -48.54 -29.37
N ALA A 147 32.82 -49.31 -30.12
CA ALA A 147 31.37 -49.13 -30.20
C ALA A 147 30.69 -49.38 -28.84
N LEU A 148 31.13 -50.39 -28.10
CA LEU A 148 30.62 -50.72 -26.77
C LEU A 148 30.97 -49.63 -25.75
N LEU A 149 32.21 -49.11 -25.77
CA LEU A 149 32.62 -47.98 -24.94
C LEU A 149 31.84 -46.71 -25.27
N ALA A 150 31.63 -46.38 -26.55
CA ALA A 150 30.83 -45.23 -26.96
C ALA A 150 29.38 -45.34 -26.48
N THR A 151 28.81 -46.54 -26.52
CA THR A 151 27.45 -46.81 -26.04
C THR A 151 27.37 -46.67 -24.51
N ILE A 152 28.34 -47.25 -23.78
CA ILE A 152 28.43 -47.10 -22.31
C ILE A 152 28.58 -45.63 -21.93
N PHE A 153 29.44 -44.89 -22.63
CA PHE A 153 29.69 -43.47 -22.36
C PHE A 153 28.46 -42.62 -22.67
N GLY A 154 27.78 -42.90 -23.79
CA GLY A 154 26.50 -42.26 -24.14
C GLY A 154 25.42 -42.52 -23.08
N VAL A 155 25.27 -43.77 -22.63
CA VAL A 155 24.35 -44.13 -21.54
C VAL A 155 24.74 -43.47 -20.23
N TRP A 156 26.03 -43.35 -19.93
CA TRP A 156 26.53 -42.68 -18.72
C TRP A 156 26.19 -41.18 -18.73
N ILE A 157 26.41 -40.49 -19.85
CA ILE A 157 26.03 -39.07 -20.03
C ILE A 157 24.51 -38.90 -19.92
N VAL A 158 23.72 -39.69 -20.65
CA VAL A 158 22.25 -39.59 -20.62
C VAL A 158 21.73 -39.84 -19.21
N ARG A 159 22.25 -40.85 -18.51
CA ARG A 159 21.90 -41.10 -17.10
C ARG A 159 22.34 -39.99 -16.17
N GLY A 160 23.53 -39.42 -16.38
CA GLY A 160 24.02 -38.27 -15.61
C GLY A 160 23.11 -37.05 -15.76
N ILE A 161 22.75 -36.70 -17.00
CA ILE A 161 21.85 -35.59 -17.32
C ILE A 161 20.44 -35.84 -16.77
N GLN A 162 19.86 -37.03 -16.98
CA GLN A 162 18.56 -37.38 -16.42
C GLN A 162 18.54 -37.36 -14.89
N ARG A 163 19.67 -37.66 -14.23
CA ARG A 163 19.77 -37.63 -12.77
C ARG A 163 19.89 -36.21 -12.24
N GLN A 164 20.59 -35.31 -12.94
CA GLN A 164 20.66 -33.88 -12.59
C GLN A 164 19.34 -33.13 -12.89
N LEU A 165 18.68 -33.45 -14.01
CA LEU A 165 17.37 -32.89 -14.35
C LEU A 165 16.27 -33.41 -13.42
N GLY A 166 16.41 -34.63 -12.90
CA GLY A 166 15.41 -35.30 -12.06
C GLY A 166 14.34 -36.05 -12.85
N GLY A 167 14.39 -36.01 -14.19
CA GLY A 167 13.39 -36.58 -15.08
C GLY A 167 13.78 -36.47 -16.56
N GLU A 168 12.82 -36.67 -17.45
CA GLU A 168 13.03 -36.50 -18.89
C GLU A 168 13.18 -35.02 -19.29
N PRO A 169 14.14 -34.69 -20.18
CA PRO A 169 14.35 -33.31 -20.62
C PRO A 169 13.11 -32.67 -21.24
N ALA A 170 12.32 -33.45 -21.99
CA ALA A 170 11.08 -32.98 -22.61
C ALA A 170 10.03 -32.57 -21.56
N TYR A 171 9.87 -33.37 -20.50
CA TYR A 171 8.97 -33.05 -19.39
C TYR A 171 9.42 -31.78 -18.64
N ALA A 172 10.73 -31.66 -18.35
CA ALA A 172 11.26 -30.46 -17.71
C ALA A 172 11.01 -29.20 -18.56
N ALA A 173 11.19 -29.28 -19.89
CA ALA A 173 10.88 -28.18 -20.80
C ALA A 173 9.38 -27.85 -20.84
N GLU A 174 8.51 -28.85 -20.81
CA GLU A 174 7.06 -28.68 -20.76
C GLU A 174 6.61 -27.97 -19.47
N VAL A 175 7.07 -28.44 -18.32
CA VAL A 175 6.79 -27.83 -17.01
C VAL A 175 7.25 -26.37 -16.98
N MET A 176 8.48 -26.09 -17.42
CA MET A 176 9.01 -24.73 -17.48
C MET A 176 8.23 -23.84 -18.44
N SER A 177 7.79 -24.37 -19.58
CA SER A 177 6.95 -23.65 -20.55
C SER A 177 5.59 -23.29 -19.93
N ARG A 178 4.96 -24.22 -19.19
CA ARG A 178 3.70 -23.93 -18.49
C ARG A 178 3.88 -22.83 -17.44
N ILE A 179 4.94 -22.90 -16.63
CA ILE A 179 5.26 -21.87 -15.63
C ILE A 179 5.51 -20.51 -16.29
N ALA A 180 6.25 -20.46 -17.39
CA ALA A 180 6.52 -19.22 -18.14
C ALA A 180 5.24 -18.58 -18.71
N ASN A 181 4.23 -19.40 -19.03
CA ASN A 181 2.89 -18.94 -19.44
C ASN A 181 1.96 -18.63 -18.25
N GLY A 182 2.50 -18.58 -17.03
CA GLY A 182 1.75 -18.27 -15.81
C GLY A 182 0.95 -19.44 -15.24
N ASP A 183 1.08 -20.66 -15.76
CA ASP A 183 0.36 -21.82 -15.24
C ASP A 183 1.10 -22.45 -14.05
N LEU A 184 0.73 -22.02 -12.84
CA LEU A 184 1.20 -22.58 -11.57
C LEU A 184 0.31 -23.73 -11.07
N THR A 185 -0.64 -24.21 -11.88
CA THR A 185 -1.47 -25.37 -11.52
C THR A 185 -0.77 -26.70 -11.73
N VAL A 186 0.41 -26.68 -12.36
CA VAL A 186 1.24 -27.85 -12.63
C VAL A 186 1.68 -28.49 -11.32
N GLU A 187 1.33 -29.75 -11.14
CA GLU A 187 1.99 -30.61 -10.16
C GLU A 187 3.30 -31.13 -10.77
N VAL A 188 4.42 -30.60 -10.28
CA VAL A 188 5.76 -31.01 -10.73
C VAL A 188 6.08 -32.36 -10.12
N GLN A 189 6.08 -33.40 -10.96
CA GLN A 189 6.48 -34.74 -10.57
C GLN A 189 8.00 -34.82 -10.51
N THR A 190 8.49 -35.33 -9.39
CA THR A 190 9.92 -35.55 -9.11
C THR A 190 10.14 -37.03 -8.86
N ARG A 191 11.36 -37.52 -9.04
CA ARG A 191 11.71 -38.87 -8.62
C ARG A 191 11.54 -39.04 -7.11
N ASP A 192 11.26 -40.27 -6.68
CA ASP A 192 11.22 -40.61 -5.26
C ASP A 192 12.57 -40.31 -4.60
N ASN A 193 12.54 -39.64 -3.43
CA ASN A 193 13.72 -39.21 -2.67
C ASN A 193 14.64 -38.20 -3.39
N ASP A 194 14.15 -37.51 -4.42
CA ASP A 194 14.87 -36.43 -5.10
C ASP A 194 14.78 -35.11 -4.32
N SER A 195 15.93 -34.53 -4.00
CA SER A 195 16.06 -33.30 -3.19
C SER A 195 17.00 -32.26 -3.79
N SER A 196 17.61 -32.55 -4.95
CA SER A 196 18.65 -31.69 -5.53
C SER A 196 18.55 -31.52 -7.04
N SER A 197 17.62 -32.21 -7.70
CA SER A 197 17.46 -32.04 -9.14
C SER A 197 16.90 -30.66 -9.52
N LEU A 198 17.02 -30.35 -10.80
CA LEU A 198 16.37 -29.18 -11.38
C LEU A 198 14.85 -29.24 -11.17
N LEU A 199 14.20 -30.37 -11.45
CA LEU A 199 12.76 -30.54 -11.27
C LEU A 199 12.32 -30.35 -9.81
N PHE A 200 13.10 -30.82 -8.83
CA PHE A 200 12.83 -30.55 -7.42
C PHE A 200 12.90 -29.05 -7.09
N THR A 201 13.92 -28.36 -7.60
CA THR A 201 14.05 -26.91 -7.41
C THR A 201 12.90 -26.15 -8.09
N VAL A 202 12.48 -26.57 -9.28
CA VAL A 202 11.33 -26.01 -10.00
C VAL A 202 10.04 -26.25 -9.22
N LYS A 203 9.86 -27.43 -8.61
CA LYS A 203 8.73 -27.73 -7.72
C LYS A 203 8.66 -26.76 -6.54
N ASP A 204 9.77 -26.54 -5.84
CA ASP A 204 9.84 -25.59 -4.73
C ASP A 204 9.54 -24.16 -5.18
N MET A 205 10.06 -23.75 -6.35
CA MET A 205 9.75 -22.45 -6.96
C MET A 205 8.26 -22.30 -7.25
N VAL A 206 7.61 -23.28 -7.87
CA VAL A 206 6.16 -23.25 -8.16
C VAL A 206 5.36 -23.14 -6.86
N ASN A 207 5.72 -23.89 -5.82
CA ASN A 207 5.04 -23.83 -4.52
C ASN A 207 5.16 -22.44 -3.88
N LYS A 208 6.35 -21.84 -3.90
CA LYS A 208 6.59 -20.49 -3.36
C LYS A 208 5.86 -19.42 -4.17
N LEU A 209 5.92 -19.47 -5.49
CA LEU A 209 5.18 -18.54 -6.37
C LEU A 209 3.68 -18.67 -6.19
N THR A 210 3.15 -19.90 -6.09
CA THR A 210 1.74 -20.16 -5.77
C THR A 210 1.37 -19.52 -4.44
N GLY A 211 2.16 -19.73 -3.39
CA GLY A 211 1.93 -19.12 -2.08
C GLY A 211 1.90 -17.59 -2.11
N ILE A 212 2.84 -16.97 -2.85
CA ILE A 212 2.88 -15.51 -3.02
C ILE A 212 1.65 -15.02 -3.78
N VAL A 213 1.32 -15.60 -4.94
CA VAL A 213 0.16 -15.21 -5.76
C VAL A 213 -1.14 -15.37 -4.98
N THR A 214 -1.32 -16.48 -4.26
CA THR A 214 -2.50 -16.70 -3.42
C THR A 214 -2.57 -15.71 -2.27
N GLY A 215 -1.44 -15.41 -1.62
CA GLY A 215 -1.35 -14.40 -0.56
C GLY A 215 -1.73 -13.01 -1.07
N VAL A 216 -1.15 -12.58 -2.20
CA VAL A 216 -1.46 -11.29 -2.83
C VAL A 216 -2.94 -11.19 -3.18
N ARG A 217 -3.55 -12.24 -3.76
CA ARG A 217 -5.00 -12.25 -4.03
C ARG A 217 -5.83 -12.06 -2.76
N GLY A 218 -5.50 -12.77 -1.68
CA GLY A 218 -6.18 -12.62 -0.40
C GLY A 218 -6.03 -11.21 0.20
N PHE A 219 -4.84 -10.60 0.09
CA PHE A 219 -4.63 -9.22 0.53
C PHE A 219 -5.40 -8.20 -0.32
N THR A 220 -5.43 -8.36 -1.65
CA THR A 220 -6.19 -7.45 -2.53
C THR A 220 -7.70 -7.51 -2.28
N GLU A 221 -8.24 -8.69 -1.98
CA GLU A 221 -9.64 -8.84 -1.62
C GLU A 221 -9.93 -8.18 -0.27
N SER A 222 -9.03 -8.34 0.70
CA SER A 222 -9.13 -7.68 2.01
C SER A 222 -9.06 -6.14 1.89
N ILE A 223 -8.16 -5.61 1.05
CA ILE A 223 -8.08 -4.16 0.78
C ILE A 223 -9.36 -3.66 0.10
N THR A 224 -9.93 -4.45 -0.83
CA THR A 224 -11.18 -4.09 -1.50
C THR A 224 -12.33 -3.99 -0.51
N THR A 225 -12.47 -4.97 0.39
CA THR A 225 -13.49 -4.95 1.45
C THR A 225 -13.27 -3.79 2.41
N ALA A 226 -12.06 -3.57 2.91
CA ALA A 226 -11.74 -2.47 3.81
C ALA A 226 -12.00 -1.10 3.15
N SER A 227 -11.67 -0.94 1.87
CA SER A 227 -11.95 0.29 1.13
C SER A 227 -13.45 0.54 0.98
N HIS A 228 -14.25 -0.53 0.80
CA HIS A 228 -15.71 -0.43 0.76
C HIS A 228 -16.29 -0.02 2.13
N GLU A 229 -15.80 -0.60 3.23
CA GLU A 229 -16.19 -0.21 4.58
C GLU A 229 -15.83 1.25 4.89
N ILE A 230 -14.64 1.72 4.46
CA ILE A 230 -14.24 3.13 4.58
C ILE A 230 -15.19 4.03 3.76
N ALA A 231 -15.50 3.67 2.52
CA ALA A 231 -16.40 4.45 1.68
C ALA A 231 -17.80 4.57 2.29
N GLN A 232 -18.33 3.47 2.86
CA GLN A 232 -19.60 3.48 3.57
C GLN A 232 -19.54 4.32 4.85
N GLY A 233 -18.45 4.21 5.62
CA GLY A 233 -18.23 5.04 6.80
C GLY A 233 -18.13 6.53 6.48
N ASN A 234 -17.50 6.88 5.37
CA ASN A 234 -17.42 8.27 4.89
C ASN A 234 -18.78 8.79 4.44
N ALA A 235 -19.63 7.96 3.82
CA ALA A 235 -20.99 8.35 3.46
C ALA A 235 -21.83 8.67 4.70
N ASP A 236 -21.73 7.86 5.76
CA ASP A 236 -22.39 8.13 7.05
C ASP A 236 -21.85 9.42 7.70
N LEU A 237 -20.52 9.61 7.68
CA LEU A 237 -19.89 10.81 8.20
C LEU A 237 -20.30 12.07 7.41
N SER A 238 -20.43 11.96 6.08
CA SER A 238 -20.94 13.03 5.21
C SER A 238 -22.35 13.44 5.63
N GLN A 239 -23.26 12.47 5.76
CA GLN A 239 -24.64 12.72 6.16
C GLN A 239 -24.70 13.41 7.53
N ARG A 240 -23.94 12.92 8.51
CA ARG A 240 -23.89 13.53 9.84
C ARG A 240 -23.28 14.93 9.84
N THR A 241 -22.31 15.20 8.95
CA THR A 241 -21.71 16.52 8.79
C THR A 241 -22.72 17.51 8.17
N GLU A 242 -23.51 17.06 7.19
CA GLU A 242 -24.61 17.86 6.62
C GLU A 242 -25.72 18.13 7.65
N GLU A 243 -26.13 17.13 8.43
CA GLU A 243 -27.11 17.30 9.52
C GLU A 243 -26.59 18.28 10.59
N GLN A 244 -25.30 18.22 10.91
CA GLN A 244 -24.66 19.14 11.84
C GLN A 244 -24.61 20.56 11.28
N ALA A 245 -24.28 20.74 10.00
CA ALA A 245 -24.30 22.05 9.35
C ALA A 245 -25.70 22.69 9.39
N SER A 246 -26.74 21.92 9.06
CA SER A 246 -28.14 22.35 9.17
C SER A 246 -28.53 22.74 10.60
N SER A 247 -28.12 21.94 11.59
CA SER A 247 -28.37 22.23 13.01
C SER A 247 -27.63 23.49 13.48
N LEU A 248 -26.43 23.75 12.97
CA LEU A 248 -25.66 24.97 13.26
C LEU A 248 -26.34 26.20 12.64
N GLU A 249 -26.90 26.09 11.44
CA GLU A 249 -27.64 27.17 10.78
C GLU A 249 -28.91 27.55 11.57
N GLU A 250 -29.69 26.55 12.01
CA GLU A 250 -30.87 26.78 12.88
C GLU A 250 -30.47 27.40 14.23
N THR A 251 -29.36 26.91 14.81
CA THR A 251 -28.83 27.47 16.06
C THR A 251 -28.37 28.91 15.87
N ALA A 252 -27.66 29.22 14.79
CA ALA A 252 -27.21 30.58 14.48
C ALA A 252 -28.40 31.54 14.31
N SER A 253 -29.43 31.14 13.56
CA SER A 253 -30.68 31.90 13.40
C SER A 253 -31.38 32.14 14.75
N SER A 254 -31.48 31.10 15.59
CA SER A 254 -32.05 31.23 16.94
C SER A 254 -31.23 32.18 17.82
N MET A 255 -29.90 32.18 17.68
CA MET A 255 -29.02 33.09 18.41
C MET A 255 -29.17 34.54 17.94
N GLU A 256 -29.41 34.79 16.65
CA GLU A 256 -29.73 36.13 16.14
C GLU A 256 -31.05 36.66 16.71
N GLU A 257 -32.10 35.82 16.75
CA GLU A 257 -33.39 36.17 17.35
C GLU A 257 -33.25 36.44 18.86
N LEU A 258 -32.50 35.61 19.58
CA LEU A 258 -32.19 35.81 20.99
C LEU A 258 -31.41 37.11 21.23
N THR A 259 -30.41 37.40 20.40
CA THR A 259 -29.63 38.65 20.47
C THR A 259 -30.55 39.86 20.30
N SER A 260 -31.44 39.82 19.31
CA SER A 260 -32.43 40.87 19.05
C SER A 260 -33.36 41.06 20.25
N THR A 261 -33.88 39.97 20.83
CA THR A 261 -34.78 40.00 21.98
C THR A 261 -34.10 40.55 23.23
N VAL A 262 -32.86 40.15 23.50
CA VAL A 262 -32.07 40.66 24.63
C VAL A 262 -31.79 42.15 24.47
N ARG A 263 -31.43 42.61 23.26
CA ARG A 263 -31.23 44.03 22.96
C ARG A 263 -32.52 44.83 23.15
N GLN A 264 -33.65 44.29 22.68
CA GLN A 264 -34.96 44.90 22.87
C GLN A 264 -35.33 44.98 24.35
N ASN A 265 -35.03 43.95 25.15
CA ASN A 265 -35.27 43.97 26.60
C ASN A 265 -34.44 45.03 27.33
N ALA A 266 -33.16 45.17 26.98
CA ALA A 266 -32.30 46.22 27.53
C ALA A 266 -32.84 47.62 27.24
N GLU A 267 -33.32 47.84 26.00
CA GLU A 267 -33.92 49.12 25.60
C GLU A 267 -35.27 49.36 26.29
N ASN A 268 -36.14 48.34 26.36
CA ASN A 268 -37.42 48.42 27.08
C ASN A 268 -37.20 48.77 28.56
N ALA A 269 -36.19 48.17 29.20
CA ALA A 269 -35.83 48.47 30.59
C ALA A 269 -35.36 49.92 30.75
N ARG A 270 -34.57 50.44 29.81
CA ARG A 270 -34.17 51.86 29.78
C ARG A 270 -35.38 52.79 29.63
N GLN A 271 -36.29 52.51 28.71
CA GLN A 271 -37.50 53.30 28.50
C GLN A 271 -38.43 53.26 29.73
N ALA A 272 -38.61 52.07 30.32
CA ALA A 272 -39.39 51.91 31.55
C ALA A 272 -38.77 52.70 32.71
N ASN A 273 -37.44 52.75 32.81
CA ASN A 273 -36.76 53.56 33.81
C ASN A 273 -37.00 55.07 33.63
N GLN A 274 -36.96 55.57 32.38
CA GLN A 274 -37.31 56.96 32.08
C GLN A 274 -38.77 57.29 32.44
N LEU A 275 -39.70 56.37 32.12
CA LEU A 275 -41.10 56.53 32.45
C LEU A 275 -41.34 56.53 33.97
N ALA A 276 -40.65 55.64 34.69
CA ALA A 276 -40.69 55.59 36.15
C ALA A 276 -40.14 56.89 36.76
N ALA A 277 -39.02 57.42 36.27
CA ALA A 277 -38.49 58.70 36.72
C ALA A 277 -39.49 59.85 36.54
N SER A 278 -40.13 59.93 35.36
CA SER A 278 -41.19 60.91 35.09
C SER A 278 -42.40 60.75 36.03
N ALA A 279 -42.85 59.51 36.28
CA ALA A 279 -43.93 59.24 37.22
C ALA A 279 -43.57 59.64 38.66
N SER A 280 -42.31 59.44 39.06
CA SER A 280 -41.79 59.86 40.36
C SER A 280 -41.84 61.39 40.50
N ASP A 281 -41.39 62.13 39.49
CA ASP A 281 -41.46 63.59 39.46
C ASP A 281 -42.90 64.12 39.57
N ILE A 282 -43.84 63.46 38.89
CA ILE A 282 -45.27 63.81 38.98
C ILE A 282 -45.79 63.55 40.39
N ALA A 283 -45.45 62.41 41.00
CA ALA A 283 -45.87 62.08 42.36
C ALA A 283 -45.28 63.05 43.40
N VAL A 284 -44.01 63.47 43.24
CA VAL A 284 -43.38 64.50 44.08
C VAL A 284 -44.11 65.84 43.96
N LYS A 285 -44.41 66.28 42.73
CA LYS A 285 -45.21 67.50 42.51
C LYS A 285 -46.62 67.38 43.09
N GLY A 286 -47.25 66.21 42.96
CA GLY A 286 -48.55 65.92 43.56
C GLY A 286 -48.51 66.03 45.09
N GLY A 287 -47.47 65.47 45.72
CA GLY A 287 -47.23 65.61 47.16
C GLY A 287 -47.06 67.06 47.60
N GLN A 288 -46.36 67.90 46.82
CA GLN A 288 -46.23 69.34 47.11
C GLN A 288 -47.59 70.05 47.08
N VAL A 289 -48.39 69.82 46.03
CA VAL A 289 -49.74 70.43 45.91
C VAL A 289 -50.64 70.00 47.06
N VAL A 290 -50.58 68.73 47.46
CA VAL A 290 -51.31 68.23 48.63
C VAL A 290 -50.86 68.95 49.91
N GLY A 291 -49.55 69.15 50.09
CA GLY A 291 -49.00 69.93 51.22
C GLY A 291 -49.52 71.37 51.27
N ASP A 292 -49.62 72.04 50.11
CA ASP A 292 -50.18 73.40 50.02
C ASP A 292 -51.68 73.43 50.39
N VAL A 293 -52.44 72.37 50.05
CA VAL A 293 -53.85 72.22 50.45
C VAL A 293 -53.97 72.04 51.96
N VAL A 294 -53.14 71.21 52.59
CA VAL A 294 -53.12 71.04 54.05
C VAL A 294 -52.85 72.38 54.75
N HIS A 295 -51.86 73.15 54.26
CA HIS A 295 -51.56 74.48 54.80
C HIS A 295 -52.74 75.45 54.68
N THR A 296 -53.45 75.42 53.56
CA THR A 296 -54.64 76.23 53.33
C THR A 296 -55.79 75.83 54.27
N MET A 297 -56.02 74.53 54.46
CA MET A 297 -57.04 74.03 55.39
C MET A 297 -56.74 74.42 56.84
N ALA A 298 -55.47 74.36 57.26
CA ALA A 298 -55.06 74.85 58.58
C ALA A 298 -55.36 76.36 58.75
N SER A 299 -55.04 77.17 57.74
CA SER A 299 -55.32 78.61 57.74
C SER A 299 -56.82 78.94 57.78
N ILE A 300 -57.65 78.14 57.10
CA ILE A 300 -59.12 78.25 57.15
C ILE A 300 -59.64 77.88 58.54
N SER A 301 -59.10 76.81 59.16
CA SER A 301 -59.47 76.39 60.51
C SER A 301 -59.16 77.49 61.54
N ASP A 302 -57.95 78.07 61.46
CA ASP A 302 -57.54 79.18 62.33
C ASP A 302 -58.40 80.44 62.13
N SER A 303 -58.70 80.78 60.88
CA SER A 303 -59.58 81.92 60.56
C SER A 303 -61.00 81.71 61.08
N SER A 304 -61.51 80.48 60.97
CA SER A 304 -62.84 80.11 61.47
C SER A 304 -62.92 80.18 63.00
N ARG A 305 -61.87 79.77 63.72
CA ARG A 305 -61.77 79.93 65.18
C ARG A 305 -61.84 81.40 65.59
N LYS A 306 -61.11 82.28 64.92
CA LYS A 306 -61.19 83.73 65.16
C LYS A 306 -62.60 84.28 64.93
N ILE A 307 -63.31 83.80 63.91
CA ILE A 307 -64.71 84.19 63.67
C ILE A 307 -65.59 83.73 64.85
N VAL A 308 -65.43 82.51 65.37
CA VAL A 308 -66.18 82.03 66.55
C VAL A 308 -65.96 82.92 67.76
N ASP A 309 -64.73 83.40 67.98
CA ASP A 309 -64.39 84.32 69.07
C ASP A 309 -65.10 85.66 68.90
N ILE A 310 -65.08 86.24 67.69
CA ILE A 310 -65.77 87.50 67.37
C ILE A 310 -67.28 87.36 67.56
N ILE A 311 -67.88 86.27 67.08
CA ILE A 311 -69.32 86.01 67.22
C ILE A 311 -69.69 85.85 68.70
N SER A 312 -68.83 85.26 69.52
CA SER A 312 -69.03 85.15 70.97
C SER A 312 -69.02 86.53 71.66
N VAL A 313 -68.18 87.47 71.19
CA VAL A 313 -68.22 88.87 71.65
C VAL A 313 -69.52 89.56 71.22
N ILE A 314 -69.99 89.36 69.98
CA ILE A 314 -71.26 89.93 69.48
C ILE A 314 -72.46 89.40 70.27
N GLU A 315 -72.50 88.09 70.56
CA GLU A 315 -73.50 87.50 71.44
C GLU A 315 -73.48 88.15 72.84
N GLY A 316 -72.29 88.40 73.38
CA GLY A 316 -72.10 89.14 74.63
C GLY A 316 -72.62 90.58 74.58
N ILE A 317 -72.37 91.33 73.49
CA ILE A 317 -72.89 92.69 73.27
C ILE A 317 -74.41 92.67 73.16
N ALA A 318 -74.98 91.71 72.43
CA ALA A 318 -76.43 91.55 72.30
C ALA A 318 -77.08 91.25 73.66
N PHE A 319 -76.45 90.39 74.49
CA PHE A 319 -76.90 90.14 75.85
C PHE A 319 -76.85 91.42 76.71
N GLN A 320 -75.74 92.14 76.71
CA GLN A 320 -75.59 93.41 77.44
C GLN A 320 -76.64 94.44 76.99
N THR A 321 -76.89 94.57 75.69
CA THR A 321 -77.89 95.48 75.11
C THR A 321 -79.31 95.09 75.53
N ASN A 322 -79.62 93.79 75.58
CA ASN A 322 -80.90 93.29 76.07
C ASN A 322 -81.12 93.62 77.56
N ILE A 323 -80.07 93.55 78.40
CA ILE A 323 -80.15 93.96 79.81
C ILE A 323 -80.29 95.49 79.95
N LEU A 324 -79.54 96.28 79.19
CA LEU A 324 -79.65 97.74 79.16
C LEU A 324 -81.06 98.19 78.74
N ALA A 325 -81.62 97.57 77.70
CA ALA A 325 -82.96 97.85 77.20
C ALA A 325 -84.04 97.46 78.21
N LEU A 326 -83.88 96.33 78.92
CA LEU A 326 -84.75 95.94 80.02
C LEU A 326 -84.72 96.98 81.15
N ASN A 327 -83.53 97.42 81.57
CA ASN A 327 -83.38 98.44 82.60
C ASN A 327 -84.01 99.78 82.16
N ALA A 328 -83.83 100.19 80.91
CA ALA A 328 -84.46 101.38 80.35
C ALA A 328 -85.99 101.28 80.29
N ALA A 329 -86.54 100.11 79.91
CA ALA A 329 -87.98 99.88 79.91
C ALA A 329 -88.58 99.97 81.33
N VAL A 330 -87.86 99.46 82.34
CA VAL A 330 -88.26 99.57 83.75
C VAL A 330 -88.26 101.04 84.21
N GLU A 331 -87.21 101.81 83.92
CA GLU A 331 -87.14 103.22 84.31
C GLU A 331 -88.18 104.07 83.55
N ALA A 332 -88.45 103.75 82.28
CA ALA A 332 -89.51 104.38 81.49
C ALA A 332 -90.91 104.09 82.08
N ALA A 333 -91.17 102.88 82.56
CA ALA A 333 -92.40 102.54 83.27
C ALA A 333 -92.52 103.32 84.60
N ARG A 334 -91.39 103.57 85.27
CA ARG A 334 -91.33 104.34 86.52
C ARG A 334 -91.65 105.83 86.32
N ALA A 335 -91.36 106.39 85.15
CA ALA A 335 -91.67 107.78 84.79
C ALA A 335 -93.14 108.02 84.37
N GLY A 336 -94.00 106.99 84.34
CA GLY A 336 -95.42 107.10 84.02
C GLY A 336 -95.70 107.56 82.58
N GLU A 337 -96.69 108.42 82.36
CA GLU A 337 -97.09 108.88 81.01
C GLU A 337 -95.96 109.63 80.27
N GLN A 338 -95.01 110.26 80.98
CA GLN A 338 -93.87 110.96 80.38
C GLN A 338 -92.82 109.98 79.80
N GLY A 339 -92.77 108.74 80.30
CA GLY A 339 -91.83 107.70 79.86
C GLY A 339 -92.35 106.82 78.71
N ARG A 340 -93.61 107.01 78.28
CA ARG A 340 -94.30 106.08 77.38
C ARG A 340 -93.60 105.92 76.01
N GLY A 341 -93.06 107.00 75.46
CA GLY A 341 -92.25 106.95 74.23
C GLY A 341 -90.92 106.22 74.42
N PHE A 342 -90.25 106.41 75.57
CA PHE A 342 -89.01 105.71 75.90
C PHE A 342 -89.23 104.21 76.13
N ALA A 343 -90.37 103.81 76.70
CA ALA A 343 -90.71 102.40 76.91
C ALA A 343 -90.86 101.64 75.58
N VAL A 344 -91.44 102.26 74.56
CA VAL A 344 -91.57 101.66 73.21
C VAL A 344 -90.19 101.49 72.57
N VAL A 345 -89.35 102.52 72.61
CA VAL A 345 -87.97 102.44 72.09
C VAL A 345 -87.17 101.37 72.83
N ALA A 346 -87.28 101.29 74.15
CA ALA A 346 -86.63 100.26 74.95
C ALA A 346 -87.12 98.84 74.58
N GLY A 347 -88.41 98.67 74.31
CA GLY A 347 -88.98 97.41 73.81
C GLY A 347 -88.42 97.01 72.44
N GLU A 348 -88.29 97.96 71.52
CA GLU A 348 -87.75 97.72 70.18
C GLU A 348 -86.25 97.38 70.23
N VAL A 349 -85.46 98.12 71.03
CA VAL A 349 -84.04 97.83 71.25
C VAL A 349 -83.86 96.44 71.87
N ARG A 350 -84.74 96.05 72.79
CA ARG A 350 -84.73 94.71 73.39
C ARG A 350 -85.02 93.62 72.37
N ASN A 351 -86.04 93.82 71.53
CA ASN A 351 -86.38 92.88 70.46
C ASN A 351 -85.22 92.72 69.46
N LEU A 352 -84.60 93.83 69.07
CA LEU A 352 -83.43 93.83 68.19
C LEU A 352 -82.26 93.08 68.82
N ALA A 353 -81.98 93.31 70.11
CA ALA A 353 -80.93 92.60 70.84
C ALA A 353 -81.18 91.08 70.91
N GLN A 354 -82.41 90.65 71.14
CA GLN A 354 -82.77 89.23 71.12
C GLN A 354 -82.60 88.61 69.71
N ARG A 355 -82.99 89.34 68.66
CA ARG A 355 -82.78 88.92 67.26
C ARG A 355 -81.29 88.82 66.92
N SER A 356 -80.47 89.77 67.35
CA SER A 356 -79.01 89.73 67.17
C SER A 356 -78.38 88.56 67.90
N ALA A 357 -78.81 88.23 69.13
CA ALA A 357 -78.31 87.07 69.87
C ALA A 357 -78.67 85.74 69.18
N ALA A 358 -79.91 85.61 68.68
CA ALA A 358 -80.34 84.43 67.93
C ALA A 358 -79.52 84.24 66.64
N ALA A 359 -79.33 85.32 65.87
CA ALA A 359 -78.50 85.30 64.66
C ALA A 359 -77.03 84.97 64.96
N ALA A 360 -76.46 85.52 66.03
CA ALA A 360 -75.10 85.20 66.46
C ALA A 360 -74.95 83.70 66.80
N LYS A 361 -75.93 83.11 67.50
CA LYS A 361 -75.93 81.68 67.83
C LYS A 361 -76.03 80.78 66.58
N GLU A 362 -76.85 81.18 65.60
CA GLU A 362 -76.96 80.47 64.32
C GLU A 362 -75.66 80.53 63.51
N ILE A 363 -75.04 81.70 63.40
CA ILE A 363 -73.73 81.87 62.75
C ILE A 363 -72.67 81.01 63.46
N LYS A 364 -72.64 81.01 64.79
CA LYS A 364 -71.70 80.20 65.58
C LYS A 364 -71.84 78.71 65.28
N ALA A 365 -73.07 78.21 65.16
CA ALA A 365 -73.34 76.82 64.80
C ALA A 365 -72.85 76.48 63.38
N LEU A 366 -73.11 77.34 62.39
CA LEU A 366 -72.65 77.15 61.00
C LEU A 366 -71.13 77.16 60.86
N ILE A 367 -70.44 78.05 61.59
CA ILE A 367 -68.98 78.07 61.61
C ILE A 367 -68.44 76.83 62.31
N GLY A 368 -69.06 76.36 63.40
CA GLY A 368 -68.70 75.11 64.06
C GLY A 368 -68.80 73.89 63.14
N ASP A 369 -69.88 73.78 62.35
CA ASP A 369 -70.03 72.75 61.32
C ASP A 369 -68.95 72.87 60.23
N SER A 370 -68.64 74.09 59.80
CA SER A 370 -67.58 74.34 58.81
C SER A 370 -66.20 73.92 59.31
N VAL A 371 -65.84 74.20 60.58
CA VAL A 371 -64.58 73.75 61.19
C VAL A 371 -64.51 72.22 61.22
N SER A 372 -65.58 71.55 61.63
CA SER A 372 -65.65 70.09 61.65
C SER A 372 -65.40 69.48 60.25
N LYS A 373 -66.00 70.06 59.21
CA LYS A 373 -65.79 69.63 57.82
C LYS A 373 -64.36 69.90 57.33
N VAL A 374 -63.75 71.02 57.70
CA VAL A 374 -62.35 71.33 57.38
C VAL A 374 -61.41 70.35 58.08
N ASP A 375 -61.66 69.99 59.34
CA ASP A 375 -60.85 69.01 60.07
C ASP A 375 -60.92 67.61 59.44
N VAL A 376 -62.11 67.19 58.98
CA VAL A 376 -62.28 65.93 58.23
C VAL A 376 -61.54 66.00 56.88
N GLY A 377 -61.67 67.11 56.15
CA GLY A 377 -60.98 67.34 54.88
C GLY A 377 -59.46 67.31 55.06
N SER A 378 -58.92 67.95 56.09
CA SER A 378 -57.49 67.95 56.41
C SER A 378 -56.96 66.53 56.58
N LYS A 379 -57.67 65.68 57.34
CA LYS A 379 -57.25 64.27 57.53
C LYS A 379 -57.23 63.47 56.23
N GLN A 380 -58.21 63.69 55.34
CA GLN A 380 -58.24 63.00 54.04
C GLN A 380 -57.09 63.45 53.13
N VAL A 381 -56.77 64.74 53.15
CA VAL A 381 -55.66 65.30 52.37
C VAL A 381 -54.31 64.84 52.93
N ASP A 382 -54.14 64.78 54.26
CA ASP A 382 -52.94 64.21 54.90
C ASP A 382 -52.73 62.74 54.49
N GLN A 383 -53.80 61.95 54.47
CA GLN A 383 -53.75 60.56 54.00
C GLN A 383 -53.37 60.48 52.52
N ALA A 384 -53.93 61.34 51.67
CA ALA A 384 -53.54 61.42 50.26
C ALA A 384 -52.05 61.77 50.09
N GLY A 385 -51.51 62.65 50.94
CA GLY A 385 -50.09 63.01 50.96
C GLY A 385 -49.20 61.83 51.34
N ALA A 386 -49.59 61.05 52.35
CA ALA A 386 -48.90 59.81 52.71
C ALA A 386 -48.89 58.80 51.55
N THR A 387 -50.03 58.62 50.86
CA THR A 387 -50.11 57.75 49.67
C THR A 387 -49.20 58.22 48.54
N MET A 388 -49.06 59.53 48.31
CA MET A 388 -48.10 60.06 47.32
C MET A 388 -46.65 59.68 47.67
N SER A 389 -46.28 59.75 48.96
CA SER A 389 -44.96 59.30 49.42
C SER A 389 -44.74 57.80 49.19
N GLU A 390 -45.76 56.96 49.43
CA GLU A 390 -45.69 55.52 49.15
C GLU A 390 -45.53 55.24 47.64
N ILE A 391 -46.22 56.00 46.78
CA ILE A 391 -46.08 55.91 45.33
C ILE A 391 -44.64 56.21 44.90
N VAL A 392 -44.04 57.29 45.42
CA VAL A 392 -42.63 57.64 45.12
C VAL A 392 -41.69 56.49 45.50
N GLN A 393 -41.88 55.88 46.66
CA GLN A 393 -41.06 54.73 47.10
C GLN A 393 -41.30 53.48 46.24
N ALA A 394 -42.52 53.22 45.79
CA ALA A 394 -42.82 52.11 44.90
C ALA A 394 -42.19 52.31 43.51
N VAL A 395 -42.30 53.51 42.96
CA VAL A 395 -41.71 53.86 41.65
C VAL A 395 -40.18 53.78 41.71
N LYS A 396 -39.55 54.21 42.81
CA LYS A 396 -38.10 54.06 42.99
C LYS A 396 -37.66 52.59 42.92
N ARG A 397 -38.40 51.68 43.56
CA ARG A 397 -38.14 50.23 43.47
C ARG A 397 -38.27 49.71 42.04
N VAL A 398 -39.23 50.22 41.26
CA VAL A 398 -39.35 49.87 39.84
C VAL A 398 -38.12 50.33 39.05
N THR A 399 -37.65 51.56 39.28
CA THR A 399 -36.41 52.08 38.67
C THR A 399 -35.18 51.21 39.00
N ASP A 400 -35.04 50.75 40.25
CA ASP A 400 -33.95 49.87 40.65
C ASP A 400 -34.01 48.54 39.89
N ILE A 401 -35.19 47.90 39.84
CA ILE A 401 -35.39 46.64 39.10
C ILE A 401 -35.11 46.81 37.60
N MET A 402 -35.58 47.91 36.99
CA MET A 402 -35.31 48.17 35.57
C MET A 402 -33.82 48.36 35.29
N SER A 403 -33.09 48.95 36.24
CA SER A 403 -31.63 49.11 36.13
C SER A 403 -30.91 47.76 36.21
N GLU A 404 -31.35 46.87 37.11
CA GLU A 404 -30.84 45.49 37.19
C GLU A 404 -31.15 44.67 35.93
N ILE A 405 -32.36 44.79 35.37
CA ILE A 405 -32.73 44.11 34.11
C ILE A 405 -31.84 44.61 32.96
N ALA A 406 -31.64 45.93 32.83
CA ALA A 406 -30.79 46.48 31.78
C ALA A 406 -29.33 45.99 31.89
N ALA A 407 -28.80 45.90 33.12
CA ALA A 407 -27.47 45.35 33.37
C ALA A 407 -27.40 43.85 33.01
N ALA A 408 -28.36 43.05 33.48
CA ALA A 408 -28.42 41.62 33.18
C ALA A 408 -28.61 41.34 31.68
N SER A 409 -29.40 42.14 30.97
CA SER A 409 -29.55 42.02 29.51
C SER A 409 -28.26 42.38 28.76
N ASN A 410 -27.48 43.36 29.22
CA ASN A 410 -26.16 43.63 28.63
C ASN A 410 -25.20 42.45 28.84
N GLU A 411 -25.13 41.89 30.04
CA GLU A 411 -24.31 40.71 30.34
C GLU A 411 -24.73 39.48 29.52
N GLN A 412 -26.04 39.27 29.34
CA GLN A 412 -26.57 38.25 28.43
C GLN A 412 -26.13 38.49 26.98
N GLY A 413 -26.10 39.75 26.53
CA GLY A 413 -25.60 40.11 25.21
C GLY A 413 -24.14 39.70 25.00
N GLU A 414 -23.28 40.01 25.97
CA GLU A 414 -21.86 39.59 25.96
C GLU A 414 -21.72 38.05 25.97
N GLY A 415 -22.53 37.36 26.77
CA GLY A 415 -22.55 35.90 26.80
C GLY A 415 -23.00 35.27 25.48
N ILE A 416 -24.00 35.88 24.82
CA ILE A 416 -24.47 35.46 23.49
C ILE A 416 -23.37 35.66 22.44
N GLU A 417 -22.60 36.74 22.48
CA GLU A 417 -21.49 36.98 21.57
C GLU A 417 -20.41 35.87 21.68
N GLN A 418 -20.11 35.43 22.90
CA GLN A 418 -19.18 34.30 23.11
C GLN A 418 -19.73 32.99 22.53
N VAL A 419 -21.03 32.72 22.68
CA VAL A 419 -21.68 31.54 22.07
C VAL A 419 -21.64 31.64 20.55
N ASN A 420 -21.86 32.83 19.99
CA ASN A 420 -21.77 33.06 18.54
C ASN A 420 -20.36 32.75 18.01
N GLN A 421 -19.30 33.19 18.70
CA GLN A 421 -17.93 32.83 18.35
C GLN A 421 -17.69 31.30 18.39
N ALA A 422 -18.26 30.60 19.38
CA ALA A 422 -18.17 29.14 19.45
C ALA A 422 -18.89 28.45 18.28
N ILE A 423 -20.04 28.98 17.83
CA ILE A 423 -20.76 28.48 16.66
C ILE A 423 -19.94 28.67 15.38
N ILE A 424 -19.30 29.83 15.19
CA ILE A 424 -18.42 30.09 14.04
C ILE A 424 -17.27 29.06 14.01
N GLN A 425 -16.67 28.75 15.17
CA GLN A 425 -15.62 27.74 15.25
C GLN A 425 -16.15 26.32 14.96
N MET A 426 -17.37 26.00 15.41
CA MET A 426 -18.01 24.73 15.08
C MET A 426 -18.30 24.61 13.59
N ASP A 427 -18.71 25.70 12.93
CA ASP A 427 -18.91 25.74 11.48
C ASP A 427 -17.59 25.49 10.73
N GLU A 428 -16.49 26.14 11.12
CA GLU A 428 -15.17 25.91 10.53
C GLU A 428 -14.74 24.43 10.61
N VAL A 429 -14.92 23.80 11.78
CA VAL A 429 -14.63 22.36 11.96
C VAL A 429 -15.57 21.49 11.11
N THR A 430 -16.83 21.91 10.95
CA THR A 430 -17.82 21.17 10.16
C THR A 430 -17.47 21.22 8.68
N GLN A 431 -17.04 22.37 8.16
CA GLN A 431 -16.50 22.51 6.80
C GLN A 431 -15.20 21.70 6.61
N GLN A 432 -14.31 21.71 7.59
CA GLN A 432 -13.10 20.89 7.56
C GLN A 432 -13.42 19.40 7.52
N ASN A 433 -14.42 18.95 8.29
CA ASN A 433 -14.87 17.57 8.26
C ASN A 433 -15.44 17.19 6.89
N ALA A 434 -16.21 18.08 6.25
CA ALA A 434 -16.71 17.84 4.90
C ALA A 434 -15.56 17.66 3.89
N ALA A 435 -14.54 18.52 3.95
CA ALA A 435 -13.35 18.37 3.11
C ALA A 435 -12.59 17.07 3.38
N LEU A 436 -12.41 16.70 4.65
CA LEU A 436 -11.75 15.44 5.04
C LEU A 436 -12.54 14.21 4.58
N VAL A 437 -13.87 14.27 4.59
CA VAL A 437 -14.75 13.21 4.08
C VAL A 437 -14.56 13.02 2.57
N GLU A 438 -14.50 14.11 1.81
CA GLU A 438 -14.21 14.06 0.37
C GLU A 438 -12.82 13.47 0.08
N GLU A 439 -11.80 13.94 0.79
CA GLU A 439 -10.43 13.43 0.67
C GLU A 439 -10.34 11.94 1.01
N ALA A 440 -10.98 11.52 2.11
CA ALA A 440 -11.00 10.13 2.53
C ALA A 440 -11.77 9.24 1.56
N ALA A 441 -12.88 9.73 0.97
CA ALA A 441 -13.63 9.01 -0.04
C ALA A 441 -12.79 8.81 -1.33
N ALA A 442 -12.08 9.86 -1.77
CA ALA A 442 -11.15 9.77 -2.89
C ALA A 442 -10.01 8.78 -2.62
N ALA A 443 -9.44 8.80 -1.41
CA ALA A 443 -8.39 7.87 -1.01
C ALA A 443 -8.88 6.41 -0.96
N ALA A 444 -10.08 6.16 -0.45
CA ALA A 444 -10.69 4.83 -0.43
C ALA A 444 -10.93 4.28 -1.85
N GLU A 445 -11.41 5.13 -2.75
CA GLU A 445 -11.61 4.75 -4.15
C GLU A 445 -10.29 4.46 -4.87
N ALA A 446 -9.25 5.28 -4.64
CA ALA A 446 -7.92 5.04 -5.16
C ALA A 446 -7.30 3.72 -4.65
N MET A 447 -7.48 3.40 -3.35
CA MET A 447 -7.04 2.10 -2.79
C MET A 447 -7.77 0.94 -3.44
N ARG A 448 -9.08 1.07 -3.70
CA ARG A 448 -9.88 0.06 -4.40
C ARG A 448 -9.40 -0.17 -5.83
N GLU A 449 -9.08 0.90 -6.56
CA GLU A 449 -8.54 0.82 -7.91
C GLU A 449 -7.15 0.18 -7.94
N GLN A 450 -6.27 0.54 -7.00
CA GLN A 450 -4.95 -0.09 -6.85
C GLN A 450 -5.06 -1.59 -6.50
N ALA A 451 -5.96 -1.96 -5.60
CA ALA A 451 -6.20 -3.36 -5.24
C ALA A 451 -6.72 -4.17 -6.44
N LYS A 452 -7.62 -3.58 -7.24
CA LYS A 452 -8.11 -4.19 -8.48
C LYS A 452 -6.98 -4.37 -9.51
N ALA A 453 -6.17 -3.34 -9.74
CA ALA A 453 -5.03 -3.42 -10.66
C ALA A 453 -4.03 -4.51 -10.23
N LEU A 454 -3.76 -4.62 -8.92
CA LEU A 454 -2.89 -5.67 -8.38
C LEU A 454 -3.51 -7.07 -8.53
N TYR A 455 -4.81 -7.21 -8.29
CA TYR A 455 -5.54 -8.46 -8.48
C TYR A 455 -5.50 -8.92 -9.94
N GLU A 456 -5.70 -8.00 -10.89
CA GLU A 456 -5.60 -8.27 -12.33
C GLU A 456 -4.18 -8.64 -12.75
N ALA A 457 -3.16 -7.93 -12.23
CA ALA A 457 -1.76 -8.20 -12.52
C ALA A 457 -1.33 -9.61 -12.07
N VAL A 458 -1.74 -10.05 -10.88
CA VAL A 458 -1.52 -11.44 -10.42
C VAL A 458 -2.54 -12.44 -11.00
N GLY A 459 -3.56 -11.95 -11.69
CA GLY A 459 -4.58 -12.72 -12.39
C GLY A 459 -4.01 -13.56 -13.54
N VAL A 460 -2.88 -13.12 -14.13
CA VAL A 460 -2.15 -13.84 -15.18
C VAL A 460 -1.67 -15.22 -14.71
N PHE A 461 -1.38 -15.37 -13.41
CA PHE A 461 -0.93 -16.64 -12.84
C PHE A 461 -2.12 -17.55 -12.46
N LYS A 462 -2.23 -18.73 -13.06
CA LYS A 462 -3.26 -19.72 -12.72
C LYS A 462 -2.79 -20.55 -11.52
N VAL A 463 -3.61 -20.66 -10.48
CA VAL A 463 -3.30 -21.40 -9.24
C VAL A 463 -4.44 -22.37 -8.90
N VAL A 464 -4.11 -23.54 -8.34
CA VAL A 464 -5.10 -24.56 -7.93
C VAL A 464 -5.84 -24.07 -6.69
N GLY A 465 -7.17 -24.19 -6.67
CA GLY A 465 -7.95 -23.95 -5.46
C GLY A 465 -8.09 -22.48 -5.05
N GLY A 466 -8.10 -21.55 -6.01
CA GLY A 466 -8.20 -20.10 -5.76
C GLY A 466 -9.38 -19.64 -4.89
N LYS A 467 -10.38 -20.48 -4.62
CA LYS A 467 -11.45 -20.21 -3.64
C LYS A 467 -11.14 -20.74 -2.24
N GLU A 468 -10.60 -21.94 -2.08
CA GLU A 468 -10.40 -22.54 -0.74
C GLU A 468 -9.24 -21.92 0.04
N ALA A 469 -8.13 -21.58 -0.63
CA ALA A 469 -6.98 -20.97 0.03
C ALA A 469 -7.25 -19.51 0.46
N VAL A 470 -8.04 -18.78 -0.34
CA VAL A 470 -8.53 -17.44 -0.04
C VAL A 470 -9.47 -17.47 1.18
N LEU A 471 -10.41 -18.41 1.23
CA LEU A 471 -11.33 -18.58 2.37
C LEU A 471 -10.59 -18.92 3.68
N ARG A 472 -9.51 -19.71 3.62
CA ARG A 472 -8.70 -20.04 4.82
C ARG A 472 -7.86 -18.86 5.31
N PHE A 473 -7.37 -18.01 4.41
CA PHE A 473 -6.60 -16.82 4.78
C PHE A 473 -7.51 -15.71 5.33
N ALA A 474 -8.66 -15.47 4.69
CA ALA A 474 -9.69 -14.55 5.16
C ALA A 474 -10.23 -14.96 6.54
N ALA A 475 -10.48 -16.25 6.78
CA ALA A 475 -10.90 -16.75 8.10
C ALA A 475 -9.84 -16.54 9.20
N LYS A 476 -8.55 -16.57 8.84
CA LYS A 476 -7.44 -16.35 9.80
C LYS A 476 -7.23 -14.87 10.12
N MET A 477 -7.51 -13.97 9.18
CA MET A 477 -7.51 -12.52 9.41
C MET A 477 -8.78 -12.05 10.13
N ALA A 478 -9.96 -12.61 9.83
CA ALA A 478 -11.20 -12.31 10.55
C ALA A 478 -11.19 -12.82 12.01
N ALA A 479 -10.36 -13.81 12.33
CA ALA A 479 -10.16 -14.33 13.68
C ALA A 479 -9.15 -13.51 14.51
N GLN A 480 -8.40 -12.58 13.91
CA GLN A 480 -7.79 -11.51 14.68
C GLN A 480 -8.90 -10.49 14.93
N PRO A 481 -9.18 -10.13 16.19
CA PRO A 481 -10.06 -9.00 16.42
C PRO A 481 -9.37 -7.84 15.72
N ALA A 482 -9.99 -7.33 14.66
CA ALA A 482 -9.78 -5.96 14.25
C ALA A 482 -9.96 -5.19 15.56
N ALA A 483 -8.84 -4.74 16.13
CA ALA A 483 -8.88 -3.76 17.18
C ALA A 483 -9.53 -2.56 16.50
N SER A 484 -10.86 -2.56 16.55
CA SER A 484 -11.69 -1.43 16.37
C SER A 484 -11.04 -0.39 17.25
N HIS A 485 -10.20 0.45 16.64
CA HIS A 485 -10.16 1.84 17.00
C HIS A 485 -11.52 2.39 16.61
N ALA A 486 -12.56 1.88 17.28
CA ALA A 486 -13.61 2.72 17.79
C ALA A 486 -12.82 3.83 18.46
N ILE A 487 -12.79 4.97 17.79
CA ILE A 487 -12.60 6.24 18.44
C ILE A 487 -13.81 6.38 19.37
N ALA A 488 -13.80 5.59 20.45
CA ALA A 488 -14.59 5.81 21.64
C ALA A 488 -13.86 6.93 22.38
N HIS A 489 -13.86 8.13 21.78
CA HIS A 489 -13.63 9.32 22.57
C HIS A 489 -14.90 9.55 23.38
N HIS A 490 -14.84 8.97 24.57
CA HIS A 490 -15.46 9.42 25.80
C HIS A 490 -15.65 10.95 25.77
N ASN A 491 -16.80 11.43 25.29
CA ASN A 491 -17.24 12.76 25.63
C ASN A 491 -17.85 12.69 27.03
N ARG A 492 -16.96 12.54 28.02
CA ARG A 492 -17.27 12.71 29.42
C ARG A 492 -16.51 13.95 29.87
N ILE A 493 -17.04 15.10 29.46
CA ILE A 493 -16.80 16.36 30.19
C ILE A 493 -17.41 16.13 31.57
N THR A 494 -16.61 15.54 32.46
CA THR A 494 -16.87 15.61 33.89
C THR A 494 -16.47 17.02 34.31
N ALA A 495 -17.45 17.93 34.30
CA ALA A 495 -17.36 19.16 35.06
C ALA A 495 -17.30 18.78 36.55
N ALA A 496 -16.11 18.56 37.08
CA ALA A 496 -15.86 18.57 38.51
C ALA A 496 -15.59 20.03 38.93
N PRO A 497 -16.28 20.57 39.95
CA PRO A 497 -16.04 21.93 40.40
C PRO A 497 -14.73 21.95 41.19
N SER A 498 -13.68 22.52 40.61
CA SER A 498 -12.48 22.89 41.37
C SER A 498 -12.80 24.11 42.24
N ARG A 499 -13.19 23.83 43.49
CA ARG A 499 -12.96 24.76 44.61
C ARG A 499 -11.45 24.95 44.75
N SER A 500 -10.95 26.09 44.30
CA SER A 500 -9.73 26.68 44.85
C SER A 500 -10.02 28.14 45.18
N ALA A 501 -10.46 28.34 46.42
CA ALA A 501 -10.33 29.62 47.07
C ALA A 501 -8.83 29.88 47.27
N ARG A 502 -8.23 30.73 46.43
CA ARG A 502 -6.98 31.39 46.75
C ARG A 502 -7.25 32.88 46.92
N LYS A 503 -7.22 33.29 48.19
CA LYS A 503 -7.10 34.68 48.66
C LYS A 503 -6.22 35.51 47.73
N LEU A 504 -6.80 36.51 47.08
CA LEU A 504 -6.07 37.69 46.65
C LEU A 504 -6.30 38.77 47.71
N ALA A 505 -5.37 38.83 48.65
CA ALA A 505 -5.17 39.98 49.51
C ALA A 505 -3.96 40.76 48.96
N LYS A 506 -4.26 41.89 48.32
CA LYS A 506 -3.61 43.21 48.46
C LYS A 506 -2.10 43.34 48.21
N ALA A 507 -1.76 43.94 47.07
CA ALA A 507 -0.71 44.95 46.89
C ALA A 507 -1.32 45.98 45.92
N LYS A 508 -1.77 47.17 46.34
CA LYS A 508 -1.01 48.39 46.62
C LYS A 508 0.13 48.62 45.61
N GLU A 509 -0.24 49.08 44.42
CA GLU A 509 0.66 49.89 43.59
C GLU A 509 0.30 51.35 43.83
N GLU A 510 1.26 52.07 44.43
CA GLU A 510 1.44 53.50 44.32
C GLU A 510 1.94 53.76 42.88
N ASP A 511 1.17 54.50 42.10
CA ASP A 511 1.64 55.10 40.85
C ASP A 511 1.70 56.61 41.06
N ASP A 512 2.86 57.05 41.56
CA ASP A 512 3.33 58.43 41.53
C ASP A 512 4.62 58.43 40.68
N GLY A 513 4.63 59.14 39.56
CA GLY A 513 5.85 59.73 39.00
C GLY A 513 6.17 59.47 37.52
N GLU A 514 5.69 60.39 36.68
CA GLU A 514 6.40 61.06 35.57
C GLU A 514 7.58 60.34 34.88
N TRP A 515 7.49 60.10 33.55
CA TRP A 515 8.48 60.46 32.50
C TRP A 515 7.75 60.43 31.14
N LYS A 516 7.39 61.60 30.55
CA LYS A 516 8.08 62.34 29.46
C LYS A 516 8.15 61.67 28.07
N GLU A 517 7.61 62.42 27.08
CA GLU A 517 7.98 62.55 25.66
C GLU A 517 8.58 61.35 24.92
N PHE A 518 7.91 60.87 23.87
CA PHE A 518 8.31 61.04 22.46
C PHE A 518 7.17 60.68 21.51
#